data_AF-A0A5C7M8N9-F1
#
_entry.id   AF-A0A5C7M8N9-F1
#
_cell.length_a   1.000
_cell.length_b   1.000
_cell.length_c   1.000
_cell.angle_alpha   90.00
_cell.angle_beta   90.00
_cell.angle_gamma   90.00
#
_symmetry.space_group_name_H-M   'P 1'
#
loop_
_entity.id
_entity.type
_entity.pdbx_description
1 polymer ?
#
loop_
_entity_poly.entity_id
_entity_poly.type
_entity_poly.pdbx_seq_one_letter_code
_entity_poly.pdbx_strand_id
1 'polypeptide(L)'
;MTDAADDAELQQALREFNDHLCAARAEMHANMAAFEVARADYLASPNPTFHRYVSAKMDYDYRIVSFTIDDVALAGYDSEELSEIVTDVLRRSAQHMRDALKEQTDTLCESNERRLAEFREGLGALLGKRPSEPPASRVPEPRVFEETSSDGQIRLGLRFAGDFAFCRIAPSALDAHKAPRLAERIVRLHAAAHVRAVRDMEAFLSGRPPTGKANGTDQ
;
A
#
# COMPACT_ATOMS: atom_id res chain seq x y z
N MET A 1 -35.30 -38.45 25.30
CA MET A 1 -34.33 -38.03 26.34
C MET A 1 -33.01 -37.59 25.71
N THR A 2 -33.05 -36.97 24.53
CA THR A 2 -31.87 -36.63 23.72
C THR A 2 -31.61 -35.11 23.63
N ASP A 3 -32.60 -34.25 23.92
CA ASP A 3 -32.44 -32.78 23.77
C ASP A 3 -31.45 -32.14 24.74
N ALA A 4 -31.34 -32.60 25.98
CA ALA A 4 -30.55 -31.89 27.00
C ALA A 4 -29.03 -32.08 26.84
N ALA A 5 -28.60 -33.19 26.24
CA ALA A 5 -27.18 -33.47 25.98
C ALA A 5 -26.71 -32.70 24.74
N ASP A 6 -27.52 -32.69 23.68
CA ASP A 6 -27.25 -31.96 22.43
C ASP A 6 -27.21 -30.43 22.67
N ASP A 7 -28.09 -29.92 23.55
CA ASP A 7 -28.12 -28.50 23.90
C ASP A 7 -26.91 -28.09 24.77
N ALA A 8 -26.43 -28.99 25.65
CA ALA A 8 -25.23 -28.75 26.45
C ALA A 8 -23.94 -28.75 25.60
N GLU A 9 -23.83 -29.66 24.63
CA GLU A 9 -22.72 -29.70 23.67
C GLU A 9 -22.70 -28.47 22.76
N LEU A 10 -23.86 -28.02 22.28
CA LEU A 10 -23.97 -26.80 21.48
C LEU A 10 -23.59 -25.55 22.29
N GLN A 11 -24.06 -25.43 23.54
CA GLN A 11 -23.69 -24.32 24.42
C GLN A 11 -22.20 -24.30 24.74
N GLN A 12 -21.56 -25.46 24.89
CA GLN A 12 -20.12 -25.57 25.08
C GLN A 12 -19.36 -25.13 23.82
N ALA A 13 -19.75 -25.62 22.64
CA ALA A 13 -19.14 -25.23 21.36
C ALA A 13 -19.26 -23.72 21.08
N LEU A 14 -20.41 -23.11 21.42
CA LEU A 14 -20.62 -21.67 21.28
C LEU A 14 -19.73 -20.85 22.23
N ARG A 15 -19.49 -21.33 23.46
CA ARG A 15 -18.57 -20.68 24.40
C ARG A 15 -17.14 -20.73 23.90
N GLU A 16 -16.67 -21.89 23.48
CA GLU A 16 -15.32 -22.08 22.94
C GLU A 16 -15.10 -21.21 21.69
N PHE A 17 -16.10 -21.17 20.79
CA PHE A 17 -16.04 -20.30 19.61
C PHE A 17 -15.98 -18.81 19.98
N ASN A 18 -16.76 -18.38 20.98
CA ASN A 18 -16.75 -17.00 21.44
C ASN A 18 -15.42 -16.63 22.13
N ASP A 19 -14.85 -17.53 22.92
CA ASP A 19 -13.54 -17.33 23.56
C ASP A 19 -12.43 -17.21 22.51
N HIS A 20 -12.47 -18.02 21.45
CA HIS A 20 -11.57 -17.88 20.30
C HIS A 20 -11.73 -16.54 19.59
N LEU A 21 -12.96 -16.06 19.37
CA LEU A 21 -13.20 -14.73 18.77
C LEU A 21 -12.66 -13.60 19.66
N CYS A 22 -12.83 -13.70 20.97
CA CYS A 22 -12.30 -12.73 21.93
C CYS A 22 -10.76 -12.71 21.94
N ALA A 23 -10.12 -13.88 21.98
CA ALA A 23 -8.67 -14.01 21.94
C ALA A 23 -8.10 -13.48 20.61
N ALA A 24 -8.71 -13.86 19.49
CA ALA A 24 -8.33 -13.35 18.17
C ALA A 24 -8.47 -11.82 18.13
N ARG A 25 -9.58 -11.26 18.60
CA ARG A 25 -9.76 -9.80 18.65
C ARG A 25 -8.67 -9.12 19.49
N ALA A 26 -8.35 -9.64 20.67
CA ALA A 26 -7.32 -9.09 21.54
C ALA A 26 -5.93 -9.10 20.87
N GLU A 27 -5.54 -10.22 20.26
CA GLU A 27 -4.28 -10.35 19.53
C GLU A 27 -4.25 -9.44 18.28
N MET A 28 -5.40 -9.22 17.62
CA MET A 28 -5.51 -8.27 16.49
C MET A 28 -5.22 -6.83 16.93
N HIS A 29 -5.83 -6.43 18.05
CA HIS A 29 -5.57 -5.12 18.64
C HIS A 29 -4.11 -4.97 19.09
N ALA A 30 -3.51 -6.02 19.66
CA ALA A 30 -2.10 -6.01 20.03
C ALA A 30 -1.18 -5.83 18.81
N ASN A 31 -1.43 -6.58 17.72
CA ASN A 31 -0.64 -6.46 16.49
C ASN A 31 -0.83 -5.10 15.82
N MET A 32 -2.05 -4.55 15.81
CA MET A 32 -2.30 -3.18 15.31
C MET A 32 -1.54 -2.14 16.14
N ALA A 33 -1.52 -2.26 17.47
CA ALA A 33 -0.78 -1.36 18.33
C ALA A 33 0.74 -1.46 18.10
N ALA A 34 1.29 -2.67 17.98
CA ALA A 34 2.70 -2.88 17.66
C ALA A 34 3.07 -2.27 16.29
N PHE A 35 2.19 -2.42 15.30
CA PHE A 35 2.36 -1.81 13.99
C PHE A 35 2.31 -0.28 14.05
N GLU A 36 1.43 0.31 14.85
CA GLU A 36 1.36 1.77 15.06
C GLU A 36 2.64 2.33 15.71
N VAL A 37 3.23 1.59 16.65
CA VAL A 37 4.52 1.96 17.27
C VAL A 37 5.64 1.91 16.24
N ALA A 38 5.77 0.80 15.49
CA ALA A 38 6.74 0.70 14.40
C ALA A 38 6.54 1.82 13.35
N ARG A 39 5.28 2.21 13.12
CA ARG A 39 4.89 3.39 12.32
C ARG A 39 5.45 4.69 12.83
N ALA A 40 5.26 4.99 14.09
CA ALA A 40 5.80 6.19 14.69
C ALA A 40 7.33 6.21 14.62
N ASP A 41 7.99 5.11 14.96
CA ASP A 41 9.46 5.00 15.00
C ASP A 41 10.08 5.21 13.61
N TYR A 42 9.53 4.55 12.59
CA TYR A 42 9.98 4.76 11.22
C TYR A 42 9.75 6.21 10.76
N LEU A 43 8.60 6.83 11.07
CA LEU A 43 8.33 8.22 10.69
C LEU A 43 9.26 9.21 11.42
N ALA A 44 9.71 8.89 12.63
CA ALA A 44 10.70 9.67 13.37
C ALA A 44 12.13 9.49 12.83
N SER A 45 12.43 8.40 12.13
CA SER A 45 13.77 8.17 11.56
C SER A 45 14.19 9.22 10.52
N PRO A 46 15.49 9.46 10.30
CA PRO A 46 15.97 10.33 9.23
C PRO A 46 15.49 9.87 7.85
N ASN A 47 15.43 10.79 6.89
CA ASN A 47 15.16 10.40 5.50
C ASN A 47 16.28 9.48 4.99
N PRO A 48 15.94 8.34 4.38
CA PRO A 48 16.95 7.51 3.76
C PRO A 48 17.59 8.27 2.59
N THR A 49 18.92 8.21 2.51
CA THR A 49 19.67 8.92 1.47
C THR A 49 20.05 7.94 0.38
N PHE A 50 19.32 7.97 -0.73
CA PHE A 50 19.62 7.15 -1.92
C PHE A 50 20.38 7.90 -2.99
N HIS A 51 20.26 9.23 -2.98
CA HIS A 51 20.93 10.12 -3.89
C HIS A 51 21.32 11.41 -3.17
N ARG A 52 22.43 12.04 -3.59
CA ARG A 52 23.02 13.16 -2.86
C ARG A 52 22.14 14.42 -2.84
N TYR A 53 21.47 14.69 -3.95
CA TYR A 53 20.71 15.93 -4.17
C TYR A 53 19.20 15.72 -4.30
N VAL A 54 18.74 14.47 -4.21
CA VAL A 54 17.32 14.12 -4.31
C VAL A 54 17.02 13.11 -3.21
N SER A 55 16.03 13.39 -2.37
CA SER A 55 15.64 12.50 -1.28
C SER A 55 14.13 12.43 -1.14
N ALA A 56 13.63 11.27 -0.76
CA ALA A 56 12.22 11.06 -0.48
C ALA A 56 12.04 10.21 0.78
N LYS A 57 10.90 10.39 1.44
CA LYS A 57 10.40 9.53 2.49
C LYS A 57 8.91 9.34 2.29
N MET A 58 8.49 8.08 2.39
CA MET A 58 7.10 7.70 2.26
C MET A 58 6.57 7.17 3.58
N ASP A 59 5.29 7.35 3.84
CA ASP A 59 4.57 6.64 4.88
C ASP A 59 4.04 5.29 4.40
N TYR A 60 3.28 4.64 5.28
CA TYR A 60 2.69 3.31 5.15
C TYR A 60 1.57 3.26 4.12
N ASP A 61 0.94 4.40 3.88
CA ASP A 61 -0.06 4.56 2.84
C ASP A 61 0.63 4.86 1.50
N TYR A 62 1.94 4.60 1.38
CA TYR A 62 2.79 4.95 0.24
C TYR A 62 2.75 6.45 -0.10
N ARG A 63 2.36 7.32 0.84
CA ARG A 63 2.30 8.76 0.61
C ARG A 63 3.66 9.36 0.86
N ILE A 64 4.07 10.26 -0.03
CA ILE A 64 5.28 11.04 0.16
C ILE A 64 5.07 12.01 1.33
N VAL A 65 5.78 11.80 2.43
CA VAL A 65 5.76 12.68 3.63
C VAL A 65 6.90 13.69 3.63
N SER A 66 7.97 13.41 2.89
CA SER A 66 9.07 14.34 2.64
C SER A 66 9.64 14.09 1.26
N PHE A 67 9.86 15.13 0.47
CA PHE A 67 10.54 15.04 -0.81
C PHE A 67 11.29 16.32 -1.10
N THR A 68 12.58 16.20 -1.42
CA THR A 68 13.46 17.33 -1.65
C THR A 68 14.29 17.10 -2.90
N ILE A 69 14.38 18.14 -3.71
CA ILE A 69 15.33 18.27 -4.82
C ILE A 69 16.17 19.50 -4.49
N ASP A 70 17.49 19.37 -4.50
CA ASP A 70 18.42 20.48 -4.32
C ASP A 70 18.52 21.29 -5.63
N ASP A 71 18.73 22.60 -5.55
CA ASP A 71 18.98 23.44 -6.73
C ASP A 71 20.25 22.99 -7.48
N VAL A 72 21.22 22.38 -6.77
CA VAL A 72 22.40 21.76 -7.40
C VAL A 72 22.00 20.63 -8.37
N ALA A 73 20.91 19.90 -8.10
CA ALA A 73 20.40 18.88 -9.02
C ALA A 73 19.87 19.49 -10.32
N LEU A 74 19.19 20.64 -10.23
CA LEU A 74 18.65 21.31 -11.43
C LEU A 74 19.73 21.92 -12.31
N ALA A 75 20.84 22.36 -11.71
CA ALA A 75 21.97 22.90 -12.45
C ALA A 75 22.90 21.81 -12.99
N GLY A 76 22.93 20.66 -12.33
CA GLY A 76 23.90 19.59 -12.58
C GLY A 76 23.38 18.44 -13.45
N TYR A 77 22.07 18.24 -13.54
CA TYR A 77 21.45 17.16 -14.32
C TYR A 77 20.60 17.70 -15.45
N ASP A 78 20.59 16.98 -16.56
CA ASP A 78 19.56 17.19 -17.58
C ASP A 78 18.21 16.59 -17.15
N SER A 79 17.19 16.78 -17.98
CA SER A 79 15.83 16.35 -17.65
C SER A 79 15.65 14.83 -17.64
N GLU A 80 16.42 14.11 -18.46
CA GLU A 80 16.38 12.66 -18.54
C GLU A 80 17.03 12.07 -17.29
N GLU A 81 18.25 12.53 -16.97
CA GLU A 81 18.97 12.14 -15.76
C GLU A 81 18.16 12.44 -14.49
N LEU A 82 17.56 13.63 -14.39
CA LEU A 82 16.73 13.98 -13.23
C LEU A 82 15.47 13.10 -13.13
N SER A 83 14.86 12.75 -14.27
CA SER A 83 13.70 11.85 -14.31
C SER A 83 14.05 10.45 -13.79
N GLU A 84 15.20 9.92 -14.20
CA GLU A 84 15.71 8.64 -13.72
C GLU A 84 16.02 8.66 -12.23
N ILE A 85 16.75 9.69 -11.76
CA ILE A 85 17.10 9.85 -10.35
C ILE A 85 15.85 9.96 -9.48
N VAL A 86 14.88 10.80 -9.86
CA VAL A 86 13.63 10.96 -9.12
C VAL A 86 12.86 9.64 -9.07
N THR A 87 12.79 8.92 -10.19
CA THR A 87 12.12 7.62 -10.26
C THR A 87 12.80 6.59 -9.33
N ASP A 88 14.14 6.51 -9.36
CA ASP A 88 14.91 5.59 -8.52
C ASP A 88 14.75 5.93 -7.03
N VAL A 89 14.89 7.20 -6.65
CA VAL A 89 14.73 7.65 -5.26
C VAL A 89 13.33 7.31 -4.73
N LEU A 90 12.28 7.57 -5.50
CA LEU A 90 10.91 7.26 -5.08
C LEU A 90 10.69 5.75 -4.95
N ARG A 91 11.18 4.96 -5.91
CA ARG A 91 11.10 3.49 -5.86
C ARG A 91 11.86 2.91 -4.66
N ARG A 92 13.09 3.36 -4.42
CA ARG A 92 13.89 2.90 -3.27
C ARG A 92 13.32 3.35 -1.94
N SER A 93 12.67 4.51 -1.88
CA SER A 93 11.99 4.97 -0.67
C SER A 93 10.77 4.11 -0.35
N ALA A 94 9.99 3.72 -1.36
CA ALA A 94 8.89 2.77 -1.18
C ALA A 94 9.41 1.40 -0.73
N GLN A 95 10.50 0.93 -1.32
CA GLN A 95 11.11 -0.36 -0.95
C GLN A 95 11.68 -0.34 0.47
N HIS A 96 12.41 0.71 0.84
CA HIS A 96 12.97 0.86 2.18
C HIS A 96 11.88 0.93 3.26
N MET A 97 10.76 1.59 2.97
CA MET A 97 9.59 1.55 3.85
C MET A 97 9.11 0.10 4.03
N ARG A 98 8.89 -0.66 2.94
CA ARG A 98 8.48 -2.07 3.03
C ARG A 98 9.47 -2.90 3.85
N ASP A 99 10.76 -2.74 3.60
CA ASP A 99 11.80 -3.53 4.26
C ASP A 99 11.88 -3.20 5.76
N ALA A 100 11.75 -1.93 6.14
CA ALA A 100 11.75 -1.50 7.53
C ALA A 100 10.59 -2.10 8.35
N LEU A 101 9.55 -2.59 7.69
CA LEU A 101 8.29 -3.01 8.30
C LEU A 101 7.87 -4.41 7.92
N LYS A 102 8.75 -5.10 7.21
CA LYS A 102 8.52 -6.43 6.70
C LYS A 102 8.12 -7.38 7.81
N GLU A 103 8.87 -7.38 8.91
CA GLU A 103 8.61 -8.26 10.06
C GLU A 103 7.20 -8.06 10.65
N GLN A 104 6.76 -6.81 10.82
CA GLN A 104 5.43 -6.52 11.36
C GLN A 104 4.31 -6.81 10.35
N THR A 105 4.56 -6.54 9.07
CA THR A 105 3.61 -6.82 7.98
C THR A 105 3.43 -8.32 7.78
N ASP A 106 4.52 -9.08 7.77
CA ASP A 106 4.51 -10.54 7.63
C ASP A 106 3.80 -11.18 8.83
N THR A 107 4.11 -10.74 10.06
CA THR A 107 3.43 -11.22 11.29
C THR A 107 1.92 -10.96 11.25
N LEU A 108 1.50 -9.77 10.80
CA LEU A 108 0.07 -9.44 10.64
C LEU A 108 -0.61 -10.32 9.59
N CYS A 109 0.03 -10.54 8.44
CA CYS A 109 -0.48 -11.38 7.37
C CYS A 109 -0.62 -12.84 7.84
N GLU A 110 0.44 -13.43 8.40
CA GLU A 110 0.43 -14.81 8.91
C GLU A 110 -0.62 -14.99 10.02
N SER A 111 -0.70 -14.04 10.97
CA SER A 111 -1.71 -14.09 12.03
C SER A 111 -3.13 -14.00 11.47
N ASN A 112 -3.38 -13.14 10.49
CA ASN A 112 -4.70 -13.02 9.85
C ASN A 112 -5.07 -14.26 9.03
N GLU A 113 -4.12 -14.83 8.27
CA GLU A 113 -4.35 -16.05 7.50
C GLU A 113 -4.68 -17.25 8.39
N ARG A 114 -3.89 -17.45 9.46
CA ARG A 114 -4.15 -18.48 10.47
C ARG A 114 -5.55 -18.33 11.08
N ARG A 115 -5.94 -17.12 11.45
CA ARG A 115 -7.26 -16.86 12.04
C ARG A 115 -8.41 -17.04 11.06
N LEU A 116 -8.22 -16.65 9.79
CA LEU A 116 -9.22 -16.92 8.76
C LEU A 116 -9.41 -18.42 8.55
N ALA A 117 -8.34 -19.22 8.67
CA ALA A 117 -8.43 -20.67 8.66
C ALA A 117 -9.18 -21.21 9.88
N GLU A 118 -8.79 -20.83 11.10
CA GLU A 118 -9.44 -21.23 12.36
C GLU A 118 -10.93 -20.85 12.39
N PHE A 119 -11.28 -19.64 11.92
CA PHE A 119 -12.66 -19.19 11.82
C PHE A 119 -13.47 -20.01 10.83
N ARG A 120 -12.89 -20.36 9.67
CA ARG A 120 -13.54 -21.23 8.66
C ARG A 120 -13.76 -22.64 9.20
N GLU A 121 -12.81 -23.19 9.94
CA GLU A 121 -12.93 -24.51 10.57
C GLU A 121 -14.02 -24.51 11.66
N GLY A 122 -14.02 -23.50 12.55
CA GLY A 122 -15.04 -23.35 13.59
C GLY A 122 -16.45 -23.18 13.03
N LEU A 123 -16.62 -22.36 11.98
CA LEU A 123 -17.89 -22.23 11.26
C LEU A 123 -18.29 -23.54 10.57
N GLY A 124 -17.35 -24.26 9.98
CA GLY A 124 -17.62 -25.54 9.33
C GLY A 124 -18.11 -26.60 10.32
N ALA A 125 -17.51 -26.64 11.51
CA ALA A 125 -17.91 -27.52 12.61
C ALA A 125 -19.32 -27.19 13.13
N LEU A 126 -19.64 -25.89 13.30
CA LEU A 126 -20.96 -25.44 13.77
C LEU A 126 -22.08 -25.63 12.74
N LEU A 127 -21.78 -25.47 11.44
CA LEU A 127 -22.78 -25.51 10.37
C LEU A 127 -22.92 -26.88 9.70
N GLY A 128 -22.12 -27.87 10.10
CA GLY A 128 -22.10 -29.22 9.50
C GLY A 128 -21.75 -29.22 8.00
N LYS A 129 -21.10 -28.16 7.52
CA LYS A 129 -20.75 -27.94 6.11
C LYS A 129 -19.25 -27.76 6.00
N ARG A 130 -18.60 -28.49 5.09
CA ARG A 130 -17.20 -28.22 4.76
C ARG A 130 -17.08 -26.78 4.24
N PRO A 131 -16.06 -26.01 4.68
CA PRO A 131 -15.79 -24.71 4.11
C PRO A 131 -15.52 -24.87 2.61
N SER A 132 -16.21 -24.09 1.78
CA SER A 132 -15.92 -24.02 0.35
C SER A 132 -14.52 -23.45 0.14
N GLU A 133 -13.81 -23.97 -0.87
CA GLU A 133 -12.50 -23.49 -1.29
C GLU A 133 -12.51 -21.95 -1.40
N PRO A 134 -11.46 -21.25 -0.92
CA PRO A 134 -11.38 -19.81 -1.12
C PRO A 134 -11.50 -19.50 -2.62
N PRO A 135 -12.25 -18.45 -3.01
CA PRO A 135 -12.27 -18.04 -4.40
C PRO A 135 -10.83 -17.79 -4.86
N ALA A 136 -10.48 -18.28 -6.05
CA ALA A 136 -9.16 -18.08 -6.61
C ALA A 136 -8.81 -16.59 -6.53
N SER A 137 -7.73 -16.26 -5.80
CA SER A 137 -7.22 -14.91 -5.66
C SER A 137 -6.90 -14.36 -7.04
N ARG A 138 -7.82 -13.58 -7.60
CA ARG A 138 -7.54 -12.78 -8.79
C ARG A 138 -6.77 -11.57 -8.30
N VAL A 139 -5.46 -11.70 -8.22
CA VAL A 139 -4.59 -10.53 -8.13
C VAL A 139 -4.89 -9.69 -9.38
N PRO A 140 -5.32 -8.42 -9.25
CA PRO A 140 -5.59 -7.59 -10.41
C PRO A 140 -4.31 -7.48 -11.25
N GLU A 141 -4.44 -7.51 -12.58
CA GLU A 141 -3.30 -7.31 -13.48
C GLU A 141 -2.56 -6.01 -13.13
N PRO A 142 -1.22 -5.97 -13.30
CA PRO A 142 -0.42 -4.79 -12.97
C PRO A 142 -0.81 -3.61 -13.88
N ARG A 143 -1.72 -2.75 -13.38
CA ARG A 143 -2.11 -1.50 -14.03
C ARG A 143 -1.21 -0.36 -13.58
N VAL A 144 -0.94 0.57 -14.50
CA VAL A 144 -0.25 1.83 -14.21
C VAL A 144 -1.28 2.97 -14.20
N PHE A 145 -1.38 3.64 -13.06
CA PHE A 145 -2.16 4.84 -12.82
C PHE A 145 -1.31 6.05 -13.08
N GLU A 146 -1.68 6.80 -14.11
CA GLU A 146 -0.91 7.92 -14.60
C GLU A 146 -1.58 9.26 -14.28
N GLU A 147 -0.76 10.22 -13.87
CA GLU A 147 -1.13 11.62 -13.74
C GLU A 147 -0.15 12.51 -14.49
N THR A 148 -0.68 13.59 -15.07
CA THR A 148 0.10 14.61 -15.78
C THR A 148 -0.18 15.99 -15.18
N SER A 149 0.84 16.83 -15.05
CA SER A 149 0.66 18.20 -14.60
C SER A 149 -0.16 19.01 -15.62
N SER A 150 -0.82 20.07 -15.14
CA SER A 150 -1.71 20.91 -15.96
C SER A 150 -1.05 21.54 -17.18
N ASP A 151 0.27 21.75 -17.14
CA ASP A 151 1.09 22.30 -18.22
C ASP A 151 1.81 21.21 -19.05
N GLY A 152 1.54 19.92 -18.79
CA GLY A 152 2.14 18.79 -19.49
C GLY A 152 3.62 18.53 -19.19
N GLN A 153 4.24 19.30 -18.30
CA GLN A 153 5.68 19.26 -18.06
C GLN A 153 6.14 18.10 -17.17
N ILE A 154 5.25 17.51 -16.38
CA ILE A 154 5.57 16.39 -15.49
C ILE A 154 4.52 15.30 -15.67
N ARG A 155 4.97 14.06 -15.80
CA ARG A 155 4.11 12.88 -15.94
C ARG A 155 4.58 11.81 -14.96
N LEU A 156 3.68 11.26 -14.17
CA LEU A 156 4.00 10.31 -13.11
C LEU A 156 3.10 9.08 -13.21
N GLY A 157 3.68 7.89 -13.07
CA GLY A 157 2.97 6.63 -13.12
C GLY A 157 3.19 5.78 -11.87
N LEU A 158 2.12 5.29 -11.27
CA LEU A 158 2.11 4.38 -10.13
C LEU A 158 1.48 3.04 -10.49
N ARG A 159 2.01 1.94 -9.97
CA ARG A 159 1.37 0.63 -9.99
C ARG A 159 0.49 0.44 -8.76
N PHE A 160 -0.33 -0.61 -8.77
CA PHE A 160 -0.97 -1.10 -7.54
C PHE A 160 0.08 -1.31 -6.42
N ALA A 161 -0.32 -1.07 -5.18
CA ALA A 161 0.55 -1.07 -3.99
C ALA A 161 1.57 0.09 -3.89
N GLY A 162 1.33 1.21 -4.57
CA GLY A 162 2.17 2.42 -4.42
C GLY A 162 3.56 2.30 -5.05
N ASP A 163 3.77 1.27 -5.88
CA ASP A 163 5.00 1.06 -6.62
C ASP A 163 5.19 2.13 -7.70
N PHE A 164 6.35 2.77 -7.73
CA PHE A 164 6.65 3.77 -8.75
C PHE A 164 7.05 3.11 -10.08
N ALA A 165 6.25 3.38 -11.12
CA ALA A 165 6.58 2.98 -12.48
C ALA A 165 7.58 3.96 -13.09
N PHE A 166 7.24 5.24 -13.12
CA PHE A 166 8.08 6.30 -13.69
C PHE A 166 7.69 7.70 -13.16
N CYS A 167 8.64 8.63 -13.23
CA CYS A 167 8.41 10.07 -13.20
C CYS A 167 9.20 10.69 -14.36
N ARG A 168 8.50 11.34 -15.30
CA ARG A 168 9.09 12.04 -16.43
C ARG A 168 8.95 13.54 -16.22
N ILE A 169 10.07 14.24 -16.35
CA ILE A 169 10.18 15.69 -16.20
C ILE A 169 10.65 16.23 -17.55
N ALA A 170 9.88 17.13 -18.14
CA ALA A 170 10.25 17.76 -19.41
C ALA A 170 11.41 18.75 -19.22
N PRO A 171 12.26 18.97 -20.23
CA PRO A 171 13.33 19.98 -20.17
C PRO A 171 12.82 21.36 -19.75
N SER A 172 11.68 21.78 -20.30
CA SER A 172 11.06 23.07 -19.98
C SER A 172 10.62 23.20 -18.52
N ALA A 173 10.52 22.10 -17.77
CA ALA A 173 10.25 22.14 -16.33
C ALA A 173 11.47 22.62 -15.53
N LEU A 174 12.69 22.31 -16.00
CA LEU A 174 13.93 22.70 -15.32
C LEU A 174 14.14 24.21 -15.42
N ASP A 175 13.83 24.79 -16.58
CA ASP A 175 13.95 26.23 -16.81
C ASP A 175 12.84 27.03 -16.11
N ALA A 176 11.65 26.46 -16.01
CA ALA A 176 10.46 27.15 -15.52
C ALA A 176 10.33 27.16 -14.00
N HIS A 177 10.95 26.21 -13.29
CA HIS A 177 10.69 25.98 -11.86
C HIS A 177 11.98 25.92 -11.03
N LYS A 178 11.91 26.48 -9.83
CA LYS A 178 12.92 26.23 -8.78
C LYS A 178 12.73 24.84 -8.17
N ALA A 179 13.78 24.26 -7.60
CA ALA A 179 13.75 22.89 -7.11
C ALA A 179 12.62 22.62 -6.08
N PRO A 180 12.32 23.53 -5.12
CA PRO A 180 11.21 23.32 -4.20
C PRO A 180 9.84 23.26 -4.88
N ARG A 181 9.62 24.05 -5.93
CA ARG A 181 8.37 24.04 -6.70
C ARG A 181 8.23 22.77 -7.53
N LEU A 182 9.33 22.30 -8.13
CA LEU A 182 9.34 21.04 -8.87
C LEU A 182 9.00 19.86 -7.94
N ALA A 183 9.63 19.82 -6.76
CA ALA A 183 9.36 18.82 -5.73
C ALA A 183 7.89 18.83 -5.30
N GLU A 184 7.33 20.00 -4.98
CA GLU A 184 5.92 20.14 -4.59
C GLU A 184 4.96 19.60 -5.66
N ARG A 185 5.24 19.87 -6.94
CA ARG A 185 4.41 19.40 -8.04
C ARG A 185 4.43 17.87 -8.18
N ILE A 186 5.59 17.25 -8.01
CA ILE A 186 5.73 15.78 -8.01
C ILE A 186 4.92 15.18 -6.86
N VAL A 187 4.99 15.76 -5.66
CA VAL A 187 4.20 15.31 -4.51
C VAL A 187 2.70 15.40 -4.78
N ARG A 188 2.22 16.50 -5.39
CA ARG A 188 0.81 16.66 -5.74
C ARG A 188 0.34 15.64 -6.78
N LEU A 189 1.15 15.40 -7.82
CA LEU A 189 0.84 14.38 -8.83
C LEU A 189 0.81 12.98 -8.25
N HIS A 190 1.78 12.67 -7.39
CA HIS A 190 1.79 11.42 -6.65
C HIS A 190 0.51 11.22 -5.84
N ALA A 191 0.08 12.22 -5.08
CA ALA A 191 -1.14 12.14 -4.28
C ALA A 191 -2.39 11.89 -5.14
N ALA A 192 -2.49 12.55 -6.30
CA ALA A 192 -3.59 12.34 -7.24
C ALA A 192 -3.59 10.90 -7.81
N ALA A 193 -2.44 10.41 -8.26
CA ALA A 193 -2.29 9.07 -8.82
C ALA A 193 -2.61 8.00 -7.77
N HIS A 194 -2.16 8.22 -6.53
CA HIS A 194 -2.41 7.33 -5.41
C HIS A 194 -3.91 7.25 -5.06
N VAL A 195 -4.62 8.39 -4.98
CA VAL A 195 -6.07 8.40 -4.73
C VAL A 195 -6.83 7.62 -5.83
N ARG A 196 -6.43 7.75 -7.09
CA ARG A 196 -7.02 6.95 -8.17
C ARG A 196 -6.75 5.47 -8.00
N ALA A 197 -5.50 5.08 -7.71
CA ALA A 197 -5.12 3.69 -7.51
C ALA A 197 -5.94 3.03 -6.38
N VAL A 198 -6.10 3.73 -5.26
CA VAL A 198 -6.91 3.24 -4.12
C VAL A 198 -8.37 3.08 -4.49
N ARG A 199 -8.98 4.07 -5.15
CA ARG A 199 -10.39 3.99 -5.58
C ARG A 199 -10.66 2.85 -6.53
N ASP A 200 -9.75 2.61 -7.48
CA ASP A 200 -9.88 1.51 -8.43
C ASP A 200 -9.70 0.14 -7.73
N MET A 201 -8.82 0.08 -6.72
CA MET A 201 -8.66 -1.11 -5.88
C MET A 201 -9.91 -1.39 -5.04
N GLU A 202 -10.52 -0.37 -4.43
CA GLU A 202 -11.78 -0.50 -3.70
C GLU A 202 -12.93 -0.95 -4.62
N ALA A 203 -13.00 -0.40 -5.83
CA ALA A 203 -13.98 -0.84 -6.83
C ALA A 203 -13.78 -2.32 -7.18
N PHE A 204 -12.54 -2.73 -7.44
CA PHE A 204 -12.20 -4.13 -7.72
C PHE A 204 -12.60 -5.07 -6.57
N LEU A 205 -12.21 -4.76 -5.34
CA LEU A 205 -12.52 -5.57 -4.15
C LEU A 205 -14.04 -5.65 -3.87
N SER A 206 -14.79 -4.61 -4.22
CA SER A 206 -16.25 -4.57 -4.07
C SER A 206 -17.01 -5.15 -5.27
N GLY A 207 -16.32 -5.72 -6.27
CA GLY A 207 -16.92 -6.28 -7.48
C GLY A 207 -17.56 -5.22 -8.39
N ARG A 208 -17.25 -3.93 -8.19
CA ARG A 208 -17.70 -2.84 -9.05
C ARG A 208 -16.73 -2.68 -10.22
N PRO A 209 -17.23 -2.27 -11.40
CA PRO A 209 -16.34 -1.94 -12.50
C PRO A 209 -15.40 -0.78 -12.11
N PRO A 210 -14.14 -0.80 -12.54
CA PRO A 210 -13.19 0.27 -12.30
C PRO A 210 -13.71 1.59 -12.88
N THR A 211 -13.39 2.71 -12.22
CA THR A 211 -13.98 4.02 -12.54
C THR A 211 -13.17 4.81 -13.57
N GLY A 212 -11.97 4.33 -13.92
CA GLY A 212 -11.09 4.95 -14.91
C GLY A 212 -10.96 4.14 -16.20
N LYS A 213 -10.87 4.83 -17.34
CA LYS A 213 -10.27 4.23 -18.55
C LYS A 213 -8.82 3.91 -18.20
N ALA A 214 -8.45 2.63 -18.22
CA ALA A 214 -7.05 2.26 -18.32
C ALA A 214 -6.52 2.89 -19.61
N ASN A 215 -5.60 3.85 -19.50
CA ASN A 215 -4.86 4.28 -20.67
C ASN A 215 -4.01 3.08 -21.08
N GLY A 216 -4.39 2.44 -22.19
CA GLY A 216 -3.71 1.28 -22.72
C GLY A 216 -2.22 1.57 -22.88
N THR A 217 -1.40 0.66 -22.39
CA THR A 217 -0.06 0.45 -22.92
C THR A 217 -0.20 -0.15 -24.32
N ASP A 218 -0.37 0.71 -25.32
CA ASP A 218 0.18 0.44 -26.64
C ASP A 218 1.59 1.05 -26.65
N GLN A 219 2.58 0.19 -26.43
CA GLN A 219 3.93 0.23 -27.01
C GLN A 219 4.66 -1.06 -26.67
#